data_AF-A0A7W0ZR39-F1
#
_entry.id   AF-A0A7W0ZR39-F1
#
_cell.length_a   1.000
_cell.length_b   1.000
_cell.length_c   1.000
_cell.angle_alpha   90.00
_cell.angle_beta   90.00
_cell.angle_gamma   90.00
#
_symmetry.space_group_name_H-M   'P 1'
#
loop_
_entity.id
_entity.type
_entity.pdbx_description
1 polymer ?
#
loop_
_entity_poly.entity_id
_entity_poly.type
_entity_poly.pdbx_seq_one_letter_code
_entity_poly.pdbx_strand_id
1 'polypeptide(L)'
;MDDRHEPPETDLLFQRDAQLNVVEATVVGIDDESRSIALTRTVFYPGGGGQPSDTGSLTRVADRQRWTVPSVRKSGAVVWHELGGDDPLPSIGDDVRGELDWERRYALMRMHTALHVLCGVVFRDYGALVTGGNMGPDRARMDFEMDSAEFTPERVAEIERRANEELARARDVNVRIMPRDEAFQIPDLIRTKINLLPEGISAVRTVEIAGLDLQADGGTHVRNTREVGTLRVVGTRSKGKANKRLEIELTVPEDSVEMANAQDRQS
;
A
#
# COMPACT_ATOMS: atom_id res chain seq x y z
N MET A 1 -39.35 8.61 -8.06
CA MET A 1 -38.82 7.89 -6.89
C MET A 1 -37.46 7.43 -7.33
N ASP A 2 -36.44 8.10 -6.79
CA ASP A 2 -35.05 7.99 -7.18
C ASP A 2 -34.48 6.69 -6.60
N ASP A 3 -34.62 5.61 -7.36
CA ASP A 3 -34.06 4.29 -7.04
C ASP A 3 -32.57 4.35 -7.38
N ARG A 4 -31.81 5.13 -6.60
CA ARG A 4 -30.35 5.12 -6.62
C ARG A 4 -29.92 3.75 -6.14
N HIS A 5 -29.85 2.80 -7.07
CA HIS A 5 -29.30 1.48 -6.85
C HIS A 5 -27.85 1.67 -6.38
N GLU A 6 -27.62 1.44 -5.09
CA GLU A 6 -26.26 1.46 -4.54
C GLU A 6 -25.45 0.38 -5.28
N PRO A 7 -24.29 0.73 -5.87
CA PRO A 7 -23.51 -0.24 -6.63
C PRO A 7 -23.13 -1.44 -5.75
N PRO A 8 -23.03 -2.64 -6.32
CA PRO A 8 -22.59 -3.82 -5.58
C PRO A 8 -21.17 -3.65 -5.03
N GLU A 9 -20.81 -4.47 -4.04
CA GLU A 9 -19.45 -4.53 -3.50
C GLU A 9 -18.41 -4.77 -4.61
N THR A 10 -17.32 -4.01 -4.57
CA THR A 10 -16.23 -4.14 -5.53
C THR A 10 -15.31 -5.28 -5.12
N ASP A 11 -15.02 -6.23 -6.02
CA ASP A 11 -14.00 -7.25 -5.77
C ASP A 11 -12.57 -6.65 -5.81
N LEU A 12 -11.90 -6.69 -4.66
CA LEU A 12 -10.61 -6.02 -4.41
C LEU A 12 -9.44 -6.96 -4.75
N LEU A 13 -9.08 -7.03 -6.04
CA LEU A 13 -8.04 -7.94 -6.54
C LEU A 13 -6.67 -7.68 -5.88
N PHE A 14 -6.34 -6.41 -5.63
CA PHE A 14 -5.08 -5.98 -5.01
C PHE A 14 -4.86 -6.53 -3.60
N GLN A 15 -5.92 -6.94 -2.89
CA GLN A 15 -5.78 -7.52 -1.55
C GLN A 15 -5.19 -8.93 -1.62
N ARG A 16 -5.43 -9.66 -2.72
CA ARG A 16 -5.00 -11.05 -2.93
C ARG A 16 -3.70 -11.13 -3.71
N ASP A 17 -3.55 -10.32 -4.75
CA ASP A 17 -2.32 -10.24 -5.53
C ASP A 17 -2.01 -8.78 -5.92
N ALA A 18 -1.03 -8.20 -5.22
CA ALA A 18 -0.59 -6.83 -5.46
C ALA A 18 0.22 -6.66 -6.76
N GLN A 19 0.61 -7.76 -7.42
CA GLN A 19 1.34 -7.73 -8.69
C GLN A 19 0.44 -7.56 -9.92
N LEU A 20 -0.88 -7.67 -9.74
CA LEU A 20 -1.82 -7.39 -10.83
C LEU A 20 -1.80 -5.89 -11.14
N ASN A 21 -1.44 -5.55 -12.37
CA ASN A 21 -1.36 -4.18 -12.87
C ASN A 21 -2.45 -3.85 -13.92
N VAL A 22 -3.20 -4.85 -14.37
CA VAL A 22 -4.29 -4.72 -15.33
C VAL A 22 -5.54 -5.43 -14.81
N VAL A 23 -6.71 -4.87 -15.12
CA VAL A 23 -8.01 -5.50 -14.85
C VAL A 23 -8.99 -5.26 -16.00
N GLU A 24 -9.82 -6.26 -16.29
CA GLU A 24 -11.03 -6.08 -17.10
C GLU A 24 -12.24 -6.08 -16.16
N ALA A 25 -13.09 -5.06 -16.25
CA ALA A 25 -14.23 -4.88 -15.36
C ALA A 25 -15.40 -4.19 -16.08
N THR A 26 -16.56 -4.20 -15.44
CA THR A 26 -17.77 -3.55 -15.96
C THR A 26 -18.15 -2.39 -15.04
N VAL A 27 -18.60 -1.29 -15.63
CA VAL A 27 -19.10 -0.11 -14.90
C VAL A 27 -20.44 -0.44 -14.26
N VAL A 28 -20.55 -0.27 -12.94
CA VAL A 28 -21.77 -0.58 -12.17
C VAL A 28 -22.36 0.61 -11.43
N GLY A 29 -21.69 1.75 -11.46
CA GLY A 29 -22.16 2.99 -10.84
C GLY A 29 -21.42 4.20 -11.38
N ILE A 30 -22.10 5.33 -11.37
CA ILE A 30 -21.59 6.63 -11.82
C ILE A 30 -21.96 7.67 -10.77
N ASP A 31 -21.00 8.52 -10.43
CA ASP A 31 -21.16 9.70 -9.61
C ASP A 31 -20.68 10.89 -10.46
N ASP A 32 -21.64 11.61 -11.05
CA ASP A 32 -21.37 12.73 -11.96
C ASP A 32 -20.70 13.92 -11.25
N GLU A 33 -21.05 14.18 -9.99
CA GLU A 33 -20.54 15.33 -9.22
C GLU A 33 -19.02 15.22 -9.02
N SER A 34 -18.56 14.00 -8.73
CA SER A 34 -17.14 13.71 -8.54
C SER A 34 -16.48 13.06 -9.75
N ARG A 35 -17.17 13.02 -10.91
CA ARG A 35 -16.73 12.35 -12.15
C ARG A 35 -16.14 10.96 -11.91
N SER A 36 -16.78 10.19 -11.04
CA SER A 36 -16.26 8.92 -10.56
C SER A 36 -17.12 7.74 -10.99
N ILE A 37 -16.48 6.58 -11.18
CA ILE A 37 -17.18 5.34 -11.54
C ILE A 37 -16.89 4.21 -10.55
N ALA A 38 -17.89 3.37 -10.33
CA ALA A 38 -17.75 2.11 -9.61
C ALA A 38 -17.59 0.96 -10.61
N LEU A 39 -16.68 0.03 -10.31
CA LEU A 39 -16.40 -1.15 -11.13
C LEU A 39 -16.79 -2.44 -10.39
N THR A 40 -17.11 -3.50 -11.13
CA THR A 40 -17.33 -4.84 -10.56
C THR A 40 -16.13 -5.37 -9.77
N ARG A 41 -14.91 -5.07 -10.23
CA ARG A 41 -13.65 -5.47 -9.62
C ARG A 41 -12.54 -4.50 -9.97
N THR A 42 -11.50 -4.42 -9.16
CA THR A 42 -10.39 -3.48 -9.41
C THR A 42 -9.04 -3.95 -8.89
N VAL A 43 -7.98 -3.57 -9.60
CA VAL A 43 -6.59 -3.67 -9.14
C VAL A 43 -6.12 -2.37 -8.47
N PHE A 44 -6.87 -1.27 -8.55
CA PHE A 44 -6.48 0.02 -7.96
C PHE A 44 -6.72 0.01 -6.44
N TYR A 45 -5.67 0.32 -5.68
CA TYR A 45 -5.73 0.50 -4.24
C TYR A 45 -6.28 1.90 -3.93
N PRO A 46 -7.34 2.02 -3.11
CA PRO A 46 -8.01 3.29 -2.82
C PRO A 46 -7.25 4.18 -1.82
N GLY A 47 -6.05 3.79 -1.39
CA GLY A 47 -5.33 4.47 -0.31
C GLY A 47 -5.78 4.00 1.07
N GLY A 48 -4.98 4.36 2.08
CA GLY A 48 -5.24 3.99 3.49
C GLY A 48 -3.95 3.62 4.23
N GLY A 49 -3.95 3.70 5.56
CA GLY A 49 -2.78 3.32 6.37
C GLY A 49 -1.53 4.19 6.16
N GLY A 50 -1.66 5.35 5.50
CA GLY A 50 -0.53 6.19 5.09
C GLY A 50 -0.01 5.90 3.68
N GLN A 51 -0.53 4.87 3.00
CA GLN A 51 -0.29 4.64 1.57
C GLN A 51 -1.26 5.50 0.73
N PRO A 52 -0.74 6.30 -0.23
CA PRO A 52 -1.56 6.99 -1.22
C PRO A 52 -2.35 6.01 -2.11
N SER A 53 -3.44 6.48 -2.70
CA SER A 53 -4.15 5.74 -3.74
C SER A 53 -3.31 5.59 -5.01
N ASP A 54 -3.65 4.58 -5.80
CA ASP A 54 -3.05 4.43 -7.13
C ASP A 54 -3.61 5.41 -8.14
N THR A 55 -2.81 5.56 -9.18
CA THR A 55 -3.15 6.25 -10.41
C THR A 55 -3.08 5.27 -11.58
N GLY A 56 -3.61 5.67 -12.73
CA GLY A 56 -3.52 4.88 -13.94
C GLY A 56 -4.47 5.36 -15.02
N SER A 57 -5.06 4.43 -15.76
CA SER A 57 -6.03 4.74 -16.80
C SER A 57 -7.08 3.66 -16.97
N LEU A 58 -8.21 4.03 -17.56
CA LEU A 58 -9.28 3.13 -17.97
C LEU A 58 -9.52 3.32 -19.46
N THR A 59 -9.70 2.21 -20.18
CA THR A 59 -9.99 2.20 -21.62
C THR A 59 -11.27 1.42 -21.88
N ARG A 60 -12.29 2.05 -22.47
CA ARG A 60 -13.55 1.37 -22.85
C ARG A 60 -13.27 0.37 -23.97
N VAL A 61 -13.85 -0.83 -23.85
CA VAL A 61 -13.61 -1.92 -24.80
C VAL A 61 -14.24 -1.63 -26.16
N ALA A 62 -15.44 -1.06 -26.18
CA ALA A 62 -16.25 -0.88 -27.39
C ALA A 62 -15.61 0.07 -28.43
N ASP A 63 -15.04 1.18 -27.99
CA ASP A 63 -14.57 2.28 -28.85
C ASP A 63 -13.14 2.74 -28.56
N ARG A 64 -12.47 2.11 -27.58
CA ARG A 64 -11.11 2.45 -27.16
C ARG A 64 -10.96 3.86 -26.58
N GLN A 65 -12.06 4.50 -26.19
CA GLN A 65 -11.99 5.76 -25.45
C GLN A 65 -11.25 5.54 -24.12
N ARG A 66 -10.36 6.47 -23.77
CA ARG A 66 -9.45 6.35 -22.61
C ARG A 66 -9.61 7.53 -21.67
N TRP A 67 -9.67 7.24 -20.37
CA TRP A 67 -9.63 8.21 -19.28
C TRP A 67 -8.39 7.99 -18.43
N THR A 68 -7.85 9.06 -17.86
CA THR A 68 -6.89 8.95 -16.76
C THR A 68 -7.63 8.70 -15.45
N VAL A 69 -7.00 7.98 -14.53
CA VAL A 69 -7.48 7.76 -13.17
C VAL A 69 -6.49 8.44 -12.22
N PRO A 70 -6.71 9.72 -11.83
CA PRO A 70 -5.81 10.44 -10.95
C PRO A 70 -5.95 10.04 -9.47
N SER A 71 -7.09 9.46 -9.09
CA SER A 71 -7.32 9.02 -7.72
C SER A 71 -8.40 7.95 -7.65
N VAL A 72 -8.32 7.12 -6.60
CA VAL A 72 -9.32 6.11 -6.26
C VAL A 72 -9.66 6.25 -4.79
N ARG A 73 -10.94 6.11 -4.42
CA ARG A 73 -11.42 6.18 -3.03
C ARG A 73 -12.36 5.03 -2.74
N LYS A 74 -12.41 4.58 -1.48
CA LYS A 74 -13.38 3.58 -1.01
C LYS A 74 -14.47 4.25 -0.19
N SER A 75 -15.73 3.95 -0.49
CA SER A 75 -16.91 4.34 0.29
C SER A 75 -17.72 3.09 0.60
N GLY A 76 -17.80 2.71 1.88
CA GLY A 76 -18.38 1.42 2.27
C GLY A 76 -17.64 0.25 1.61
N ALA A 77 -18.38 -0.58 0.88
CA ALA A 77 -17.84 -1.73 0.14
C ALA A 77 -17.49 -1.40 -1.33
N VAL A 78 -17.74 -0.17 -1.79
CA VAL A 78 -17.56 0.24 -3.19
C VAL A 78 -16.28 1.04 -3.36
N VAL A 79 -15.55 0.77 -4.44
CA VAL A 79 -14.39 1.55 -4.86
C VAL A 79 -14.76 2.44 -6.04
N TRP A 80 -14.56 3.76 -5.86
CA TRP A 80 -14.84 4.81 -6.82
C TRP A 80 -13.55 5.31 -7.46
N HIS A 81 -13.52 5.29 -8.79
CA HIS A 81 -12.39 5.70 -9.62
C HIS A 81 -12.72 7.06 -10.24
N GLU A 82 -12.01 8.11 -9.83
CA GLU A 82 -12.16 9.43 -10.43
C GLU A 82 -11.62 9.38 -11.86
N LEU A 83 -12.35 9.96 -12.82
CA LEU A 83 -11.93 10.04 -14.21
C LEU A 83 -11.50 11.48 -14.54
N GLY A 84 -10.25 11.62 -14.99
CA GLY A 84 -9.69 12.90 -15.40
C GLY A 84 -10.18 13.34 -16.79
N GLY A 85 -9.98 14.64 -17.07
CA GLY A 85 -10.41 15.27 -18.32
C GLY A 85 -11.91 15.57 -18.37
N ASP A 86 -12.37 16.09 -19.52
CA ASP A 86 -13.74 16.57 -19.73
C ASP A 86 -14.57 15.66 -20.66
N ASP A 87 -13.99 14.54 -21.10
CA ASP A 87 -14.67 13.57 -21.93
C ASP A 87 -15.91 12.99 -21.23
N PRO A 88 -16.95 12.59 -22.00
CA PRO A 88 -18.11 11.93 -21.42
C PRO A 88 -17.71 10.69 -20.60
N LEU A 89 -18.35 10.50 -19.44
CA LEU A 89 -18.15 9.31 -18.60
C LEU A 89 -18.66 8.05 -19.33
N PRO A 90 -18.12 6.86 -19.00
CA PRO A 90 -18.71 5.62 -19.46
C PRO A 90 -20.09 5.38 -18.84
N SER A 91 -20.91 4.62 -19.54
CA SER A 91 -22.26 4.25 -19.09
C SER A 91 -22.21 3.02 -18.20
N ILE A 92 -23.20 2.87 -17.30
CA ILE A 92 -23.39 1.61 -16.56
C ILE A 92 -23.59 0.48 -17.58
N GLY A 93 -22.86 -0.63 -17.38
CA GLY A 93 -22.82 -1.77 -18.28
C GLY A 93 -21.68 -1.73 -19.30
N ASP A 94 -20.94 -0.64 -19.43
CA ASP A 94 -19.75 -0.60 -20.28
C ASP A 94 -18.63 -1.46 -19.71
N ASP A 95 -17.98 -2.25 -20.58
CA ASP A 95 -16.76 -2.96 -20.26
C ASP A 95 -15.54 -2.05 -20.45
N VAL A 96 -14.65 -2.08 -19.46
CA VAL A 96 -13.43 -1.28 -19.40
C VAL A 96 -12.22 -2.13 -19.04
N ARG A 97 -11.07 -1.76 -19.59
CA ARG A 97 -9.76 -2.26 -19.19
C ARG A 97 -9.04 -1.19 -18.37
N GLY A 98 -8.79 -1.47 -17.10
CA GLY A 98 -8.01 -0.64 -16.20
C GLY A 98 -6.55 -1.05 -16.19
N GLU A 99 -5.64 -0.07 -16.22
CA GLU A 99 -4.19 -0.26 -16.19
C GLU A 99 -3.60 0.71 -15.17
N LEU A 100 -2.81 0.20 -14.22
CA LEU A 100 -2.14 1.00 -13.20
C LEU A 100 -0.95 1.77 -13.79
N ASP A 101 -0.65 2.92 -13.18
CA ASP A 101 0.71 3.45 -13.19
C ASP A 101 1.61 2.50 -12.37
N TRP A 102 2.19 1.52 -13.05
CA TRP A 102 2.91 0.43 -12.41
C TRP A 102 4.20 0.90 -11.72
N GLU A 103 4.93 1.85 -12.31
CA GLU A 103 6.15 2.40 -11.72
C GLU A 103 5.84 3.03 -10.35
N ARG A 104 4.79 3.86 -10.29
CA ARG A 104 4.32 4.45 -9.04
C ARG A 104 3.89 3.38 -8.04
N ARG A 105 3.06 2.42 -8.46
CA ARG A 105 2.56 1.34 -7.60
C ARG A 105 3.72 0.54 -7.01
N TYR A 106 4.67 0.15 -7.82
CA TYR A 106 5.81 -0.65 -7.41
C TYR A 106 6.72 0.12 -6.45
N ALA A 107 6.97 1.42 -6.69
CA ALA A 107 7.68 2.27 -5.75
C ALA A 107 6.99 2.33 -4.38
N LEU A 108 5.65 2.48 -4.36
CA LEU A 108 4.87 2.45 -3.12
C LEU A 108 4.94 1.09 -2.41
N MET A 109 4.86 -0.04 -3.13
CA MET A 109 4.98 -1.38 -2.54
C MET A 109 6.35 -1.62 -1.90
N ARG A 110 7.42 -1.14 -2.54
CA ARG A 110 8.79 -1.20 -2.02
C ARG A 110 8.92 -0.36 -0.76
N MET A 111 8.43 0.88 -0.80
CA MET A 111 8.42 1.78 0.35
C MET A 111 7.62 1.21 1.52
N HIS A 112 6.45 0.62 1.25
CA HIS A 112 5.62 0.04 2.29
C HIS A 112 6.31 -1.15 2.98
N THR A 113 6.93 -2.01 2.19
CA THR A 113 7.68 -3.16 2.70
C THR A 113 8.91 -2.72 3.48
N ALA A 114 9.59 -1.65 3.05
CA ALA A 114 10.67 -1.02 3.80
C ALA A 114 10.22 -0.51 5.19
N LEU A 115 9.04 0.11 5.26
CA LEU A 115 8.45 0.56 6.53
C LEU A 115 8.12 -0.62 7.46
N HIS A 116 7.63 -1.74 6.92
CA HIS A 116 7.40 -2.96 7.71
C HIS A 116 8.70 -3.57 8.22
N VAL A 117 9.77 -3.61 7.41
CA VAL A 117 11.10 -4.04 7.88
C VAL A 117 11.63 -3.12 8.98
N LEU A 118 11.51 -1.80 8.79
CA LEU A 118 11.92 -0.82 9.79
C LEU A 118 11.15 -1.00 11.10
N CYS A 119 9.83 -1.19 11.02
CA CYS A 119 8.98 -1.49 12.17
C CYS A 119 9.40 -2.79 12.86
N GLY A 120 9.59 -3.87 12.11
CA GLY A 120 9.98 -5.16 12.66
C GLY A 120 11.34 -5.13 13.36
N VAL A 121 12.33 -4.45 12.78
CA VAL A 121 13.66 -4.26 13.41
C VAL A 121 13.55 -3.43 14.67
N VAL A 122 12.85 -2.30 14.62
CA VAL A 122 12.74 -1.39 15.77
C VAL A 122 11.98 -2.03 16.93
N PHE A 123 10.90 -2.75 16.64
CA PHE A 123 10.14 -3.48 17.65
C PHE A 123 10.95 -4.62 18.25
N ARG A 124 11.58 -5.47 17.44
CA ARG A 124 12.38 -6.62 17.90
C ARG A 124 13.56 -6.20 18.77
N ASP A 125 14.29 -5.16 18.36
CA ASP A 125 15.57 -4.80 18.98
C ASP A 125 15.42 -3.80 20.12
N TYR A 126 14.35 -2.99 20.11
CA TYR A 126 14.17 -1.87 21.04
C TYR A 126 12.80 -1.82 21.72
N GLY A 127 11.86 -2.71 21.37
CA GLY A 127 10.52 -2.74 21.95
C GLY A 127 9.66 -1.51 21.65
N ALA A 128 10.07 -0.67 20.69
CA ALA A 128 9.40 0.58 20.38
C ALA A 128 8.24 0.37 19.39
N LEU A 129 7.05 0.85 19.76
CA LEU A 129 5.83 0.75 18.94
C LEU A 129 5.73 1.88 17.91
N VAL A 130 4.98 1.62 16.84
CA VAL A 130 4.66 2.65 15.83
C VAL A 130 3.55 3.56 16.36
N THR A 131 3.78 4.86 16.27
CA THR A 131 2.83 5.91 16.67
C THR A 131 2.27 6.70 15.48
N GLY A 132 2.80 6.47 14.29
CA GLY A 132 2.26 6.99 13.04
C GLY A 132 3.22 6.79 11.87
N GLY A 133 2.69 6.90 10.66
CA GLY A 133 3.48 6.81 9.43
C GLY A 133 2.80 7.57 8.31
N ASN A 134 3.55 7.83 7.25
CA ASN A 134 3.01 8.25 5.96
C ASN A 134 4.04 7.95 4.88
N MET A 135 3.60 7.66 3.66
CA MET A 135 4.52 7.44 2.55
C MET A 135 4.06 8.10 1.26
N GLY A 136 5.04 8.36 0.41
CA GLY A 136 4.89 8.62 -1.02
C GLY A 136 5.84 7.71 -1.80
N PRO A 137 5.87 7.82 -3.13
CA PRO A 137 6.73 6.99 -3.98
C PRO A 137 8.22 7.17 -3.66
N ASP A 138 8.65 8.40 -3.39
CA ASP A 138 10.09 8.71 -3.26
C ASP A 138 10.58 8.73 -1.80
N ARG A 139 9.69 9.05 -0.86
CA ARG A 139 10.01 9.25 0.56
C ARG A 139 8.91 8.80 1.47
N ALA A 140 9.27 8.36 2.67
CA ALA A 140 8.34 8.04 3.73
C ALA A 140 8.82 8.53 5.08
N ARG A 141 7.93 8.46 6.06
CA ARG A 141 8.26 8.67 7.46
C ARG A 141 7.60 7.63 8.34
N MET A 142 8.28 7.30 9.43
CA MET A 142 7.74 6.47 10.50
C MET A 142 8.05 7.11 11.85
N ASP A 143 7.05 7.17 12.71
CA ASP A 143 7.10 7.75 14.05
C ASP A 143 7.07 6.60 15.07
N PHE A 144 8.06 6.52 15.96
CA PHE A 144 8.21 5.48 16.98
C PHE A 144 8.07 6.04 18.39
N GLU A 145 7.55 5.23 19.30
CA GLU A 145 7.59 5.49 20.73
C GLU A 145 8.98 5.19 21.29
N MET A 146 9.83 6.21 21.36
CA MET A 146 11.23 6.07 21.75
C MET A 146 11.68 7.27 22.60
N ASP A 147 12.43 7.01 23.67
CA ASP A 147 12.96 8.05 24.54
C ASP A 147 14.05 8.87 23.84
N SER A 148 14.18 10.15 24.20
CA SER A 148 15.20 11.03 23.63
C SER A 148 16.64 10.59 23.93
N ALA A 149 16.87 9.89 25.05
CA ALA A 149 18.20 9.35 25.38
C ALA A 149 18.60 8.19 24.45
N GLU A 150 17.63 7.47 23.89
CA GLU A 150 17.88 6.35 22.98
C GLU A 150 18.01 6.80 21.52
N PHE A 151 17.46 7.96 21.18
CA PHE A 151 17.43 8.49 19.81
C PHE A 151 18.68 9.28 19.46
N THR A 152 19.84 8.62 19.51
CA THR A 152 21.13 9.20 19.13
C THR A 152 21.45 8.94 17.64
N PRO A 153 22.35 9.73 17.01
CA PRO A 153 22.81 9.47 15.65
C PRO A 153 23.35 8.04 15.45
N GLU A 154 24.06 7.50 16.45
CA GLU A 154 24.60 6.14 16.42
C GLU A 154 23.48 5.10 16.45
N ARG A 155 22.42 5.32 17.25
CA ARG A 155 21.24 4.44 17.24
C ARG A 155 20.54 4.47 15.88
N VAL A 156 20.39 5.64 15.29
CA VAL A 156 19.74 5.80 13.99
C VAL A 156 20.55 5.09 12.89
N ALA A 157 21.87 5.25 12.88
CA ALA A 157 22.75 4.55 11.95
C ALA A 157 22.69 3.01 12.15
N GLU A 158 22.60 2.55 13.40
CA GLU A 158 22.45 1.12 13.70
C GLU A 158 21.10 0.57 13.24
N ILE A 159 20.01 1.31 13.42
CA ILE A 159 18.67 0.95 12.90
C ILE A 159 18.72 0.81 11.38
N GLU A 160 19.28 1.80 10.68
CA GLU A 160 19.42 1.77 9.21
C GLU A 160 20.23 0.55 8.76
N ARG A 161 21.38 0.30 9.40
CA ARG A 161 22.25 -0.83 9.07
C ARG A 161 21.51 -2.16 9.24
N ARG A 162 20.83 -2.36 10.37
CA ARG A 162 20.07 -3.60 10.65
C ARG A 162 18.88 -3.78 9.72
N ALA A 163 18.16 -2.70 9.40
CA ALA A 163 17.07 -2.76 8.43
C ALA A 163 17.59 -3.25 7.06
N ASN A 164 18.71 -2.70 6.59
CA ASN A 164 19.33 -3.14 5.34
C ASN A 164 19.85 -4.59 5.39
N GLU A 165 20.36 -5.05 6.53
CA GLU A 165 20.71 -6.47 6.72
C GLU A 165 19.49 -7.38 6.57
N GLU A 166 18.33 -6.98 7.12
CA GLU A 166 17.09 -7.74 6.94
C GLU A 166 16.57 -7.68 5.50
N LEU A 167 16.70 -6.54 4.82
CA LEU A 167 16.33 -6.41 3.41
C LEU A 167 17.15 -7.35 2.52
N ALA A 168 18.46 -7.42 2.76
CA ALA A 168 19.41 -8.27 2.02
C ALA A 168 19.19 -9.78 2.22
N ARG A 169 18.46 -10.20 3.26
CA ARG A 169 18.17 -11.62 3.52
C ARG A 169 17.14 -12.23 2.58
N ALA A 170 16.54 -11.43 1.70
CA ALA A 170 15.56 -11.88 0.73
C ALA A 170 14.43 -12.73 1.33
N ARG A 171 13.77 -12.17 2.34
CA ARG A 171 12.66 -12.83 3.04
C ARG A 171 11.40 -12.75 2.20
N ASP A 172 10.62 -13.83 2.20
CA ASP A 172 9.32 -13.84 1.55
C ASP A 172 8.33 -12.94 2.30
N VAL A 173 7.46 -12.29 1.54
CA VAL A 173 6.36 -11.47 2.03
C VAL A 173 5.06 -12.21 1.75
N ASN A 174 4.46 -12.76 2.80
CA ASN A 174 3.26 -13.58 2.70
C ASN A 174 2.02 -12.76 3.08
N VAL A 175 0.97 -12.85 2.26
CA VAL A 175 -0.32 -12.24 2.55
C VAL A 175 -1.31 -13.32 2.92
N ARG A 176 -2.08 -13.11 3.99
CA ARG A 176 -3.20 -13.96 4.38
C ARG A 176 -4.40 -13.11 4.74
N ILE A 177 -5.60 -13.65 4.48
CA ILE A 177 -6.85 -13.09 4.97
C ILE A 177 -7.43 -14.16 5.89
N MET A 178 -7.65 -13.79 7.14
CA MET A 178 -8.14 -14.71 8.18
C MET A 178 -9.32 -14.10 8.94
N PRO A 179 -10.17 -14.93 9.57
CA PRO A 179 -11.23 -14.46 10.45
C PRO A 179 -10.71 -13.50 11.52
N ARG A 180 -11.50 -12.47 11.86
CA ARG A 180 -11.09 -11.45 12.82
C ARG A 180 -10.78 -12.05 14.20
N ASP A 181 -11.60 -12.97 14.68
CA ASP A 181 -11.40 -13.63 15.97
C ASP A 181 -10.07 -14.38 16.04
N GLU A 182 -9.70 -15.09 14.97
CA GLU A 182 -8.40 -15.77 14.83
C GLU A 182 -7.23 -14.78 14.81
N ALA A 183 -7.34 -13.73 13.98
CA ALA A 183 -6.30 -12.69 13.90
C ALA A 183 -6.01 -12.04 15.26
N PHE A 184 -7.05 -11.79 16.05
CA PHE A 184 -6.91 -11.16 17.36
C PHE A 184 -6.34 -12.09 18.43
N GLN A 185 -6.18 -13.40 18.16
CA GLN A 185 -5.41 -14.31 19.01
C GLN A 185 -3.90 -14.26 18.75
N ILE A 186 -3.46 -13.64 17.65
CA ILE A 186 -2.03 -13.55 17.32
C ILE A 186 -1.38 -12.46 18.17
N PRO A 187 -0.38 -12.80 19.01
CA PRO A 187 0.34 -11.80 19.80
C PRO A 187 1.02 -10.77 18.91
N ASP A 188 0.98 -9.50 19.33
CA ASP A 188 1.68 -8.38 18.69
C ASP A 188 1.33 -8.15 17.19
N LEU A 189 0.21 -8.71 16.71
CA LEU A 189 -0.26 -8.51 15.34
C LEU A 189 -0.54 -7.02 15.03
N ILE A 190 -0.88 -6.25 16.06
CA ILE A 190 -1.11 -4.82 15.97
C ILE A 190 0.11 -4.14 16.58
N ARG A 191 1.04 -3.69 15.73
CA ARG A 191 2.27 -2.99 16.13
C ARG A 191 2.11 -1.47 16.22
N THR A 192 0.93 -0.97 15.92
CA THR A 192 0.53 0.41 16.14
C THR A 192 0.03 0.58 17.57
N LYS A 193 0.39 1.70 18.20
CA LYS A 193 -0.02 2.01 19.58
C LYS A 193 -1.55 2.05 19.78
N ILE A 194 -2.28 2.41 18.72
CA ILE A 194 -3.73 2.32 18.66
C ILE A 194 -4.13 1.24 17.67
N ASN A 195 -5.20 0.49 17.98
CA ASN A 195 -5.78 -0.42 17.01
C ASN A 195 -6.44 0.39 15.90
N LEU A 196 -5.90 0.28 14.69
CA LEU A 196 -6.41 0.99 13.51
C LEU A 196 -7.40 0.15 12.70
N LEU A 197 -7.68 -1.09 13.10
CA LEU A 197 -8.63 -1.94 12.41
C LEU A 197 -10.05 -1.42 12.63
N PRO A 198 -10.81 -1.16 11.54
CA PRO A 198 -12.19 -0.72 11.65
C PRO A 198 -13.03 -1.69 12.49
N GLU A 199 -13.99 -1.15 13.24
CA GLU A 199 -15.02 -1.94 13.89
C GLU A 199 -15.90 -2.61 12.82
N GLY A 200 -16.27 -3.87 13.02
CA GLY A 200 -17.21 -4.58 12.13
C GLY A 200 -16.60 -5.31 10.92
N ILE A 201 -15.28 -5.28 10.68
CA ILE A 201 -14.67 -6.16 9.66
C ILE A 201 -14.75 -7.63 10.12
N SER A 202 -15.18 -8.52 9.23
CA SER A 202 -15.29 -9.97 9.50
C SER A 202 -13.96 -10.70 9.35
N ALA A 203 -13.07 -10.19 8.51
CA ALA A 203 -11.75 -10.74 8.25
C ALA A 203 -10.67 -9.66 8.32
N VAL A 204 -9.47 -10.08 8.71
CA VAL A 204 -8.28 -9.24 8.79
C VAL A 204 -7.28 -9.72 7.74
N ARG A 205 -6.79 -8.79 6.93
CA ARG A 205 -5.65 -9.03 6.06
C ARG A 205 -4.37 -8.85 6.87
N THR A 206 -3.50 -9.85 6.83
CA THR A 206 -2.20 -9.84 7.50
C THR A 206 -1.10 -9.94 6.47
N VAL A 207 -0.02 -9.19 6.70
CA VAL A 207 1.22 -9.25 5.93
C VAL A 207 2.32 -9.75 6.84
N GLU A 208 3.01 -10.79 6.41
CA GLU A 208 4.15 -11.39 7.10
C GLU A 208 5.42 -11.16 6.27
N ILE A 209 6.43 -10.54 6.86
CA ILE A 209 7.81 -10.66 6.38
C ILE A 209 8.45 -11.82 7.13
N ALA A 210 8.66 -12.93 6.42
CA ALA A 210 8.98 -14.23 7.01
C ALA A 210 10.13 -14.14 8.04
N GLY A 211 9.82 -14.47 9.30
CA GLY A 211 10.77 -14.47 10.42
C GLY A 211 11.22 -13.08 10.91
N LEU A 212 10.48 -12.01 10.60
CA LEU A 212 10.77 -10.65 11.05
C LEU A 212 9.53 -9.90 11.55
N ASP A 213 8.49 -9.83 10.73
CA ASP A 213 7.34 -8.95 10.95
C ASP A 213 6.04 -9.67 10.57
N LEU A 214 4.99 -9.47 11.37
CA LEU A 214 3.64 -9.93 11.08
C LEU A 214 2.68 -8.85 11.57
N GLN A 215 1.97 -8.21 10.64
CA GLN A 215 1.08 -7.10 10.95
C GLN A 215 -0.26 -7.22 10.23
N ALA A 216 -1.32 -6.71 10.87
CA ALA A 216 -2.56 -6.45 10.19
C ALA A 216 -2.40 -5.23 9.27
N ASP A 217 -2.49 -5.44 7.96
CA ASP A 217 -2.21 -4.40 6.96
C ASP A 217 -3.08 -4.58 5.70
N GLY A 218 -3.64 -3.47 5.23
CA GLY A 218 -4.52 -3.44 4.04
C GLY A 218 -3.84 -2.95 2.75
N GLY A 219 -2.60 -2.47 2.83
CA GLY A 219 -1.84 -1.90 1.71
C GLY A 219 -1.13 -2.94 0.86
N THR A 220 -0.39 -2.45 -0.14
CA THR A 220 0.28 -3.30 -1.12
C THR A 220 1.76 -3.46 -0.81
N HIS A 221 2.30 -4.65 -1.08
CA HIS A 221 3.66 -5.05 -0.74
C HIS A 221 4.32 -5.81 -1.89
N VAL A 222 5.65 -5.73 -1.97
CA VAL A 222 6.46 -6.60 -2.85
C VAL A 222 6.41 -8.03 -2.34
N ARG A 223 6.80 -9.01 -3.17
CA ARG A 223 6.75 -10.44 -2.79
C ARG A 223 7.95 -10.86 -1.95
N ASN A 224 9.06 -10.14 -2.04
CA ASN A 224 10.28 -10.47 -1.32
C ASN A 224 11.08 -9.21 -0.96
N THR A 225 11.75 -9.21 0.19
CA THR A 225 12.52 -8.04 0.66
C THR A 225 13.65 -7.63 -0.29
N ARG A 226 14.14 -8.53 -1.15
CA ARG A 226 15.16 -8.19 -2.17
C ARG A 226 14.69 -7.14 -3.18
N GLU A 227 13.38 -7.03 -3.40
CA GLU A 227 12.79 -6.08 -4.35
C GLU A 227 12.84 -4.64 -3.81
N VAL A 228 13.01 -4.46 -2.50
CA VAL A 228 12.96 -3.14 -1.84
C VAL A 228 14.16 -2.27 -2.20
N GLY A 229 15.34 -2.83 -2.44
CA GLY A 229 16.59 -2.07 -2.56
C GLY A 229 17.15 -1.65 -1.20
N THR A 230 17.87 -0.53 -1.15
CA THR A 230 18.53 -0.04 0.05
C THR A 230 17.71 1.06 0.71
N LEU A 231 17.48 0.95 2.02
CA LEU A 231 16.85 1.98 2.84
C LEU A 231 17.91 2.97 3.32
N ARG A 232 17.62 4.27 3.23
CA ARG A 232 18.43 5.33 3.83
C ARG A 232 17.58 6.20 4.74
N VAL A 233 18.08 6.51 5.93
CA VAL A 233 17.50 7.53 6.81
C VAL A 233 18.04 8.88 6.39
N VAL A 234 17.17 9.72 5.85
CA VAL A 234 17.51 11.05 5.32
C VAL A 234 17.17 12.18 6.29
N GLY A 235 16.37 11.89 7.30
CA GLY A 235 15.95 12.89 8.28
C GLY A 235 15.51 12.26 9.59
N THR A 236 15.67 13.03 10.66
CA THR A 236 15.17 12.66 11.98
C THR A 236 14.46 13.84 12.62
N ARG A 237 13.41 13.56 13.41
CA ARG A 237 12.71 14.61 14.16
C ARG A 237 12.24 14.12 15.52
N SER A 238 12.54 14.87 16.57
CA SER A 238 11.94 14.66 17.88
C SER A 238 10.58 15.37 17.96
N LYS A 239 9.51 14.60 18.18
CA LYS A 239 8.12 15.10 18.35
C LYS A 239 7.71 15.04 19.83
N GLY A 240 8.58 15.58 20.69
CA GLY A 240 8.44 15.52 22.14
C GLY A 240 9.20 14.35 22.76
N LYS A 241 9.02 14.16 24.07
CA LYS A 241 9.89 13.28 24.86
C LYS A 241 9.84 11.82 24.41
N ALA A 242 8.67 11.32 24.03
CA ALA A 242 8.45 9.90 23.73
C ALA A 242 8.19 9.58 22.25
N ASN A 243 8.24 10.55 21.32
CA ASN A 243 7.91 10.28 19.91
C ASN A 243 9.03 10.74 18.99
N LYS A 244 9.58 9.81 18.20
CA LYS A 244 10.73 10.03 17.32
C LYS A 244 10.41 9.62 15.89
N ARG A 245 10.69 10.52 14.95
CA ARG A 245 10.46 10.30 13.53
C ARG A 245 11.75 9.97 12.82
N LEU A 246 11.70 8.92 12.01
CA LEU A 246 12.65 8.64 10.95
C LEU A 246 12.01 9.00 9.61
N GLU A 247 12.73 9.74 8.78
CA GLU A 247 12.38 9.99 7.38
C GLU A 247 13.31 9.15 6.51
N ILE A 248 12.75 8.39 5.59
CA ILE A 248 13.47 7.42 4.78
C ILE A 248 13.25 7.64 3.29
N GLU A 249 14.26 7.24 2.52
CA GLU A 249 14.23 7.11 1.07
C GLU A 249 14.77 5.73 0.68
N LEU A 250 14.40 5.27 -0.51
CA LEU A 250 14.92 4.03 -1.08
C LEU A 250 15.85 4.35 -2.24
N THR A 251 17.00 3.69 -2.28
CA THR A 251 17.90 3.73 -3.44
C THR A 251 17.97 2.34 -4.05
N VAL A 252 17.80 2.27 -5.37
CA VAL A 252 18.01 1.04 -6.14
C VAL A 252 19.45 1.06 -6.66
N PRO A 253 20.23 -0.02 -6.53
CA PRO A 253 21.48 -0.14 -7.29
C PRO A 253 21.15 -0.05 -8.78
N GLU A 254 21.94 0.70 -9.55
CA GLU A 254 21.72 1.00 -10.98
C GLU A 254 21.47 -0.27 -11.82
N ASP A 255 22.03 -1.41 -11.41
CA ASP A 255 21.90 -2.72 -12.08
C ASP A 255 20.51 -3.37 -11.98
N SER A 256 19.61 -2.86 -11.13
CA SER A 256 18.29 -3.49 -10.88
C SER A 256 17.20 -3.01 -11.85
N VAL A 257 17.47 -1.94 -12.61
CA VAL A 257 16.53 -1.33 -13.57
C VAL A 257 16.28 -2.24 -14.78
N GLU A 258 17.18 -3.17 -15.09
CA GLU A 258 17.04 -4.09 -16.23
C GLU A 258 16.06 -5.24 -15.95
N MET A 259 15.85 -5.66 -14.70
CA MET A 259 14.94 -6.77 -14.38
C MET A 259 13.46 -6.40 -14.48
N ALA A 260 13.08 -5.16 -14.13
CA ALA A 260 11.70 -4.68 -14.29
C ALA A 260 11.32 -4.56 -15.78
N ASN A 261 12.25 -4.11 -16.61
CA ASN A 261 12.05 -3.97 -18.05
C ASN A 261 12.06 -5.30 -18.83
N ALA A 262 12.52 -6.39 -18.22
CA ALA A 262 12.53 -7.71 -18.85
C ALA A 262 11.16 -8.41 -18.78
N GLN A 263 10.32 -8.09 -17.78
CA GLN A 263 8.97 -8.65 -17.65
C GLN A 263 7.96 -7.98 -18.60
N ASP A 264 8.16 -6.71 -18.96
CA ASP A 264 7.35 -5.98 -19.94
C ASP A 264 7.59 -6.43 -21.40
N ARG A 265 8.66 -7.17 -21.68
CA ARG A 265 8.99 -7.62 -23.05
C ARG A 265 8.56 -9.05 -23.38
N GLN A 266 7.92 -9.74 -22.44
CA GLN A 266 7.43 -11.12 -22.63
C GLN A 266 5.91 -11.27 -22.44
N SER A 267 5.16 -10.15 -22.42
CA SER A 267 3.69 -10.14 -22.37
C SER A 267 3.10 -9.66 -23.70
#